data_AF-A0A929KGA4-F1
#
_entry.id   AF-A0A929KGA4-F1
#
_cell.length_a   1.000
_cell.length_b   1.000
_cell.length_c   1.000
_cell.angle_alpha   90.00
_cell.angle_beta   90.00
_cell.angle_gamma   90.00
#
_symmetry.space_group_name_H-M   'P 1'
#
loop_
_entity.id
_entity.type
_entity.pdbx_description
1 polymer ?
#
loop_
_entity_poly.entity_id
_entity_poly.type
_entity_poly.pdbx_seq_one_letter_code
_entity_poly.pdbx_strand_id
1 'polypeptide(L)'
;ENKHEYSYGNKFTTNVLAYYKFRIANKVTVAPNVGVLYETADKDVENKKYDVAVSGGYSLSAVGGVEVAMKRLSFGANYQNVRSQDLAGGRAYAGNRMMVHMSIPF
;
A
#
# COMPACT_ATOMS: atom_id res chain seq x y z
N GLU A 1 18.39 -14.42 -16.34
CA GLU A 1 17.38 -14.94 -17.29
C GLU A 1 16.70 -16.13 -16.63
N ASN A 2 15.38 -16.09 -16.41
CA ASN A 2 14.64 -17.16 -15.73
C ASN A 2 14.12 -18.16 -16.77
N LYS A 3 14.07 -19.45 -16.41
CA LYS A 3 13.83 -20.60 -17.29
C LYS A 3 12.47 -20.64 -18.03
N HIS A 4 11.66 -19.58 -17.90
CA HIS A 4 10.28 -19.48 -18.38
C HIS A 4 9.98 -18.19 -19.17
N GLU A 5 10.98 -17.35 -19.49
CA GLU A 5 10.80 -16.11 -20.29
C GLU A 5 9.65 -15.18 -19.84
N TYR A 6 9.26 -15.25 -18.56
CA TYR A 6 8.24 -14.41 -17.96
C TYR A 6 8.88 -13.17 -17.36
N SER A 7 8.47 -11.99 -17.81
CA SER A 7 8.89 -10.72 -17.21
C SER A 7 7.70 -10.06 -16.52
N TYR A 8 7.84 -9.82 -15.22
CA TYR A 8 6.89 -9.03 -14.46
C TYR A 8 6.91 -7.58 -14.96
N GLY A 9 5.72 -7.03 -15.16
CA GLY A 9 5.54 -5.62 -15.46
C GLY A 9 6.08 -4.76 -14.33
N ASN A 10 6.63 -3.59 -14.70
CA ASN A 10 7.05 -2.63 -13.70
C ASN A 10 5.83 -2.15 -12.91
N LYS A 11 6.03 -1.96 -11.61
CA LYS A 11 4.99 -1.50 -10.70
C LYS A 11 5.43 -0.18 -10.07
N PHE A 12 4.58 0.82 -10.22
CA PHE A 12 4.74 2.12 -9.60
C PHE A 12 3.73 2.27 -8.46
N THR A 13 4.23 2.60 -7.28
CA THR A 13 3.40 2.84 -6.10
C THR A 13 3.77 4.17 -5.48
N THR A 14 2.78 5.04 -5.30
CA THR A 14 2.91 6.34 -4.62
C THR A 14 1.97 6.40 -3.44
N ASN A 15 2.48 6.82 -2.29
CA ASN A 15 1.69 6.99 -1.08
C ASN A 15 1.89 8.40 -0.53
N VAL A 16 0.79 9.14 -0.36
CA VAL A 16 0.79 10.49 0.21
C VAL A 16 0.00 10.46 1.50
N LEU A 17 0.67 10.70 2.63
CA LEU A 17 0.09 10.69 3.97
C LEU A 17 0.30 12.04 4.65
N ALA A 18 -0.78 12.62 5.16
CA ALA A 18 -0.75 13.70 6.12
C ALA A 18 -0.91 13.13 7.54
N TYR A 19 -0.17 13.65 8.50
CA TYR A 19 -0.25 13.22 9.90
C TYR A 19 -0.17 14.41 10.83
N TYR A 20 -0.69 14.24 12.05
CA TYR A 20 -0.58 15.25 13.10
C TYR A 20 -0.18 14.59 14.42
N LYS A 21 0.84 15.11 15.12
CA LYS A 21 1.37 14.52 16.35
C LYS A 21 0.80 15.19 17.60
N PHE A 22 -0.02 14.46 18.36
CA PHE A 22 -0.46 14.85 19.69
C PHE A 22 0.46 14.27 20.75
N ARG A 23 1.10 15.11 21.57
CA ARG A 23 1.90 14.66 22.71
C ARG A 23 1.07 14.75 23.99
N ILE A 24 0.77 13.61 24.60
CA ILE A 24 0.02 13.51 25.85
C ILE A 24 1.01 13.28 26.99
N ALA A 25 0.99 14.20 27.96
CA ALA A 25 1.82 14.15 29.18
C ALA A 25 3.32 13.91 28.94
N ASN A 26 3.84 14.28 27.76
CA ASN A 26 5.22 14.07 27.31
C ASN A 26 5.73 12.61 27.35
N LYS A 27 4.83 11.63 27.49
CA LYS A 27 5.17 10.19 27.57
C LYS A 27 4.58 9.37 26.43
N VAL A 28 3.46 9.83 25.88
CA VAL A 28 2.72 9.16 24.81
C VAL A 28 2.52 10.14 23.67
N THR A 29 2.83 9.72 22.45
CA THR A 29 2.52 10.47 21.22
C THR A 29 1.47 9.69 20.45
N VAL A 30 0.38 10.36 20.09
CA VAL A 30 -0.65 9.82 19.21
C VAL A 30 -0.60 10.59 17.89
N ALA A 31 -0.43 9.88 16.79
CA ALA A 31 -0.28 10.42 15.46
C ALA A 31 -1.33 9.82 14.52
N PRO A 32 -2.57 10.36 14.49
CA PRO A 32 -3.48 10.05 13.41
C PRO A 32 -2.85 10.44 12.07
N ASN A 33 -3.10 9.60 11.07
CA ASN A 33 -2.67 9.79 9.70
C ASN A 33 -3.82 9.50 8.73
N VAL A 34 -3.85 10.24 7.64
CA VAL A 34 -4.81 10.06 6.55
C VAL A 34 -4.10 10.35 5.23
N GLY A 35 -4.49 9.66 4.17
CA GLY A 35 -3.85 9.82 2.90
C GLY A 35 -4.46 9.02 1.78
N VAL A 36 -3.71 8.96 0.68
CA VAL A 36 -4.10 8.27 -0.54
C VAL A 36 -2.91 7.46 -1.04
N LEU A 37 -3.20 6.22 -1.43
CA LEU A 37 -2.27 5.30 -2.04
C LEU A 37 -2.70 5.07 -3.49
N TYR A 38 -1.83 5.40 -4.43
CA TYR A 38 -2.00 5.08 -5.84
C TYR A 38 -0.98 4.04 -6.27
N GLU A 39 -1.46 3.01 -6.93
CA GLU A 39 -0.66 1.91 -7.43
C GLU A 39 -1.01 1.69 -8.90
N THR A 40 -0.02 1.56 -9.76
CA THR A 40 -0.20 1.14 -11.15
C THR A 40 0.85 0.12 -11.51
N ALA A 41 0.45 -0.90 -12.26
CA ALA A 41 1.30 -1.97 -12.73
C ALA A 41 1.15 -2.10 -14.24
N ASP A 42 2.27 -2.18 -14.93
CA ASP A 42 2.31 -2.57 -16.33
C ASP A 42 1.88 -4.03 -16.47
N LYS A 43 1.45 -4.40 -17.68
CA LYS A 43 1.12 -5.80 -17.98
C LYS A 43 2.39 -6.64 -17.95
N ASP A 44 2.25 -7.84 -17.43
CA ASP A 44 3.26 -8.88 -17.55
C ASP A 44 3.36 -9.33 -19.01
N VAL A 45 4.59 -9.61 -19.44
CA VAL A 45 4.87 -10.04 -20.82
C VAL A 45 5.33 -11.49 -20.79
N GLU A 46 4.61 -12.34 -21.52
CA GLU A 46 4.96 -13.76 -21.70
C GLU A 46 5.62 -13.95 -23.07
N ASN A 47 6.76 -14.66 -23.10
CA ASN A 47 7.56 -14.95 -24.30
C ASN A 47 7.96 -13.71 -25.13
N LYS A 48 8.12 -12.54 -24.49
CA LYS A 48 8.52 -11.26 -25.14
C LYS A 48 7.63 -10.85 -26.34
N LYS A 49 6.42 -11.41 -26.47
CA LYS A 49 5.59 -11.26 -27.68
C LYS A 49 4.10 -11.15 -27.41
N TYR A 50 3.62 -11.65 -26.26
CA TYR A 50 2.21 -11.58 -25.88
C TYR A 50 2.08 -10.91 -24.52
N ASP A 51 1.40 -9.75 -24.49
CA ASP A 51 0.93 -9.18 -23.24
C ASP A 51 -0.04 -10.17 -22.60
N VAL A 52 0.23 -10.57 -21.35
CA VAL A 52 -0.72 -11.37 -20.59
C VAL A 52 -1.92 -10.47 -20.33
N ALA A 53 -2.98 -10.63 -21.12
CA ALA A 53 -4.20 -9.81 -21.10
C ALA A 53 -4.93 -9.79 -19.74
N VAL A 54 -4.47 -10.60 -18.79
CA VAL A 54 -5.00 -10.82 -17.44
C VAL A 54 -4.10 -10.21 -16.35
N SER A 55 -3.17 -9.32 -16.70
CA SER A 55 -2.22 -8.68 -15.78
C SER A 55 -2.22 -7.14 -15.91
N GLY A 56 -1.52 -6.45 -15.01
CA GLY A 56 -1.46 -4.99 -14.96
C GLY A 56 -2.72 -4.32 -14.38
N GLY A 57 -2.71 -2.98 -14.35
CA GLY A 57 -3.85 -2.18 -13.89
C GLY A 57 -3.48 -1.03 -12.97
N TYR A 58 -4.48 -0.44 -12.31
CA TYR A 58 -4.28 0.54 -11.24
C TYR A 58 -5.20 0.31 -10.04
N SER A 59 -4.79 0.82 -8.87
CA SER A 59 -5.59 0.86 -7.65
C SER A 59 -5.36 2.19 -6.94
N LEU A 60 -6.46 2.84 -6.58
CA LEU A 60 -6.51 4.04 -5.77
C LEU A 60 -7.22 3.73 -4.45
N SER A 61 -6.49 3.88 -3.35
CA SER A 61 -6.97 3.59 -2.00
C SER A 61 -6.92 4.83 -1.12
N ALA A 62 -7.97 5.06 -0.36
CA ALA A 62 -7.94 5.99 0.75
C ALA A 62 -7.33 5.28 1.97
N VAL A 63 -6.37 5.91 2.62
CA VAL A 63 -5.67 5.37 3.79
C VAL A 63 -6.04 6.20 5.00
N GLY A 64 -6.43 5.54 6.09
CA GLY A 64 -6.63 6.18 7.38
C GLY A 64 -6.03 5.32 8.48
N GLY A 65 -5.32 5.94 9.41
CA GLY A 65 -4.60 5.21 10.44
C GLY A 65 -4.31 6.05 11.66
N VAL A 66 -3.75 5.37 12.66
CA VAL A 66 -3.27 5.99 13.88
C VAL A 66 -2.02 5.27 14.33
N GLU A 67 -1.05 6.04 14.80
CA GLU A 67 0.17 5.53 15.40
C GLU A 67 0.31 6.06 16.82
N VAL A 68 0.58 5.17 17.76
CA VAL A 68 0.78 5.48 19.18
C VAL A 68 2.21 5.10 19.53
N ALA A 69 3.02 6.10 19.87
CA ALA A 69 4.40 5.92 20.26
C ALA A 69 4.61 6.26 21.75
N MET A 70 5.33 5.39 22.43
CA MET A 70 5.84 5.54 23.79
C MET A 70 7.37 5.45 23.73
N LYS A 71 8.06 5.83 24.81
CA LYS A 71 9.55 5.91 24.85
C LYS A 71 10.32 4.71 24.25
N ARG A 72 9.80 3.49 24.33
CA ARG A 72 10.49 2.26 23.88
C ARG A 72 9.68 1.40 22.92
N LEU A 73 8.46 1.80 22.59
CA LEU A 73 7.49 0.99 21.84
C LEU A 73 6.62 1.90 21.01
N SER A 74 6.31 1.50 19.79
CA SER A 74 5.31 2.14 18.95
C SER A 74 4.39 1.10 18.37
N PHE A 75 3.12 1.44 18.27
CA PHE A 75 2.05 0.60 17.73
C PHE A 75 1.26 1.43 16.73
N GLY A 76 1.03 0.89 15.55
CA GLY A 76 0.26 1.58 14.53
C GLY A 76 -0.74 0.66 13.88
N ALA A 77 -1.87 1.23 13.49
CA ALA A 77 -2.85 0.57 12.65
C ALA A 77 -3.19 1.50 11.48
N ASN A 78 -3.27 0.95 10.28
CA ASN A 78 -3.84 1.64 9.13
C ASN A 78 -4.89 0.75 8.45
N TYR A 79 -5.88 1.42 7.90
CA TYR A 79 -6.92 0.85 7.09
C TYR A 79 -6.84 1.49 5.70
N GLN A 80 -6.75 0.64 4.68
CA GLN A 80 -6.68 1.03 3.28
C GLN A 80 -7.99 0.57 2.63
N ASN A 81 -8.82 1.56 2.28
CA ASN A 81 -10.07 1.33 1.59
C ASN A 81 -9.86 1.56 0.10
N VAL A 82 -10.01 0.50 -0.71
CA VAL A 82 -9.85 0.62 -2.16
C VAL A 82 -11.08 1.32 -2.72
N ARG A 83 -10.89 2.53 -3.25
CA ARG A 83 -11.99 3.39 -3.73
C ARG A 83 -12.23 3.21 -5.22
N SER A 84 -11.15 3.08 -5.98
CA SER A 84 -11.20 2.83 -7.42
C SER A 84 -10.07 1.91 -7.80
N GLN A 85 -10.33 1.01 -8.74
CA GLN A 85 -9.37 0.04 -9.20
C GLN A 85 -9.80 -0.48 -10.56
N ASP A 86 -8.82 -0.79 -11.37
CA ASP A 86 -8.98 -1.61 -12.55
C ASP A 86 -7.77 -2.52 -12.61
N LEU A 87 -7.96 -3.78 -12.19
CA LEU A 87 -6.91 -4.79 -12.15
C LEU A 87 -7.26 -5.88 -13.17
N ALA A 88 -6.29 -6.25 -14.00
CA ALA A 88 -6.46 -7.27 -15.03
C ALA A 88 -7.63 -6.99 -16.01
N GLY A 89 -7.90 -5.71 -16.28
CA GLY A 89 -9.05 -5.28 -17.10
C GLY A 89 -10.40 -5.62 -16.47
N GLY A 90 -10.55 -5.31 -15.18
CA GLY A 90 -11.76 -5.55 -14.38
C GLY A 90 -12.00 -7.00 -13.94
N ARG A 91 -11.05 -7.91 -14.17
CA ARG A 91 -11.18 -9.35 -13.83
C ARG A 91 -10.69 -9.68 -12.41
N ALA A 92 -9.89 -8.82 -11.81
CA ALA A 92 -9.40 -8.97 -10.45
C ALA A 92 -9.86 -7.81 -9.57
N TYR A 93 -10.11 -8.09 -8.29
CA TYR A 93 -10.50 -7.07 -7.32
C TYR A 93 -9.58 -7.05 -6.11
N ALA A 94 -9.07 -5.87 -5.74
CA ALA A 94 -8.39 -5.67 -4.48
C ALA A 94 -9.40 -5.35 -3.37
N GLY A 95 -9.42 -6.17 -2.33
CA GLY A 95 -10.22 -5.91 -1.14
C GLY A 95 -9.61 -4.82 -0.24
N ASN A 96 -10.41 -4.37 0.73
CA ASN A 96 -9.93 -3.49 1.79
C ASN A 96 -8.85 -4.20 2.62
N ARG A 97 -7.84 -3.45 3.05
CA ARG A 97 -6.71 -3.99 3.82
C ARG A 97 -6.63 -3.30 5.17
N MET A 98 -6.37 -4.09 6.20
CA MET A 98 -6.01 -3.57 7.52
C MET A 98 -4.60 -4.06 7.84
N MET A 99 -3.74 -3.15 8.25
CA MET A 99 -2.38 -3.47 8.66
C MET A 99 -2.16 -2.93 10.07
N VAL A 100 -1.65 -3.80 10.94
CA VAL A 100 -1.21 -3.46 12.29
C VAL A 100 0.27 -3.74 12.36
N HIS A 101 1.03 -2.81 12.91
CA HIS A 101 2.47 -2.95 13.09
C HIS A 101 2.88 -2.51 14.49
N MET A 102 4.00 -3.05 14.94
CA MET A 102 4.68 -2.67 16.17
C MET A 102 6.14 -2.42 15.84
N SER A 103 6.68 -1.30 16.29
CA SER A 103 8.10 -0.96 16.09
C SER A 103 8.76 -0.66 17.43
N ILE A 104 9.99 -1.16 17.59
CA ILE A 104 10.82 -0.94 18.77
C ILE A 104 11.98 -0.03 18.33
N PRO A 105 11.98 1.27 18.69
CA PRO A 105 13.11 2.13 18.43
C PRO A 105 14.30 1.72 19.31
N PHE A 106 15.47 1.55 18.69
CA PHE A 106 16.74 1.22 19.34
C PHE A 106 17.57 2.47 19.66
#